data_AF-A0A3D2I901-F1
#
_entry.id   AF-A0A3D2I901-F1
#
_cell.length_a   1.000
_cell.length_b   1.000
_cell.length_c   1.000
_cell.angle_alpha   90.00
_cell.angle_beta   90.00
_cell.angle_gamma   90.00
#
_symmetry.space_group_name_H-M   'P 1'
#
loop_
_entity.id
_entity.type
_entity.pdbx_description
1 polymer ?
#
loop_
_entity_poly.entity_id
_entity_poly.type
_entity_poly.pdbx_seq_one_letter_code
_entity_poly.pdbx_strand_id
1 'polypeptide(L)' 'HLRRLQDAGAPVLTKPADVTALGADAAALFALEGRCTDLYVLARPDLTQSAPGQDYRTTPVMI' A
#
# COMPACT_ATOMS: atom_id res chain seq x y z
N HIS A 1 6.50 14.58 -9.78
CA HIS A 1 7.34 14.12 -8.65
C HIS A 1 7.71 12.64 -8.78
N LEU A 2 6.72 11.74 -8.90
CA LEU A 2 6.95 10.28 -9.01
C LEU A 2 7.93 9.87 -10.11
N ARG A 3 7.84 10.48 -11.30
CA ARG A 3 8.79 10.19 -12.39
C ARG A 3 10.25 10.50 -12.03
N ARG A 4 10.51 11.58 -11.29
CA ARG A 4 11.87 11.91 -10.84
C ARG A 4 12.40 10.89 -9.83
N LEU A 5 11.54 10.32 -8.99
CA LEU A 5 11.93 9.24 -8.07
C LEU A 5 12.32 7.98 -8.86
N GLN A 6 11.52 7.62 -9.87
CA GLN A 6 11.84 6.50 -10.76
C GLN A 6 13.15 6.74 -11.52
N ASP A 7 13.32 7.92 -12.11
CA ASP A 7 14.55 8.29 -12.83
C ASP A 7 15.79 8.30 -11.91
N ALA A 8 15.60 8.54 -10.61
CA ALA A 8 16.64 8.45 -9.58
C ALA A 8 16.87 7.02 -9.04
N GLY A 9 16.17 6.01 -9.57
CA GLY A 9 16.30 4.61 -9.18
C GLY A 9 15.55 4.22 -7.90
N ALA A 10 14.69 5.08 -7.35
CA ALA A 10 13.88 4.73 -6.20
C ALA A 10 12.72 3.81 -6.61
N PRO A 11 12.41 2.74 -5.84
CA PRO A 11 11.27 1.88 -6.13
C PRO A 11 9.96 2.66 -5.92
N VAL A 12 9.06 2.60 -6.91
CA VAL A 12 7.74 3.22 -6.85
C VAL A 12 6.67 2.14 -7.07
N LEU A 13 5.92 1.83 -6.01
CA LEU A 13 4.81 0.88 -6.05
C LEU A 13 3.49 1.65 -6.20
N THR A 14 2.85 1.55 -7.36
CA THR A 14 1.50 2.12 -7.60
C THR A 14 0.42 1.06 -7.71
N LYS A 15 0.80 -0.20 -7.99
CA LYS A 15 -0.10 -1.33 -8.05
C LYS A 15 0.34 -2.37 -7.02
N PRO A 16 -0.46 -2.62 -5.96
CA PRO A 16 -0.10 -3.55 -4.89
C PRO A 16 0.31 -4.95 -5.36
N ALA A 17 -0.32 -5.44 -6.44
CA ALA A 17 -0.03 -6.75 -7.02
C ALA A 17 1.42 -6.88 -7.55
N ASP A 18 2.10 -5.76 -7.81
CA ASP A 18 3.45 -5.76 -8.38
C ASP A 18 4.54 -5.77 -7.29
N VAL A 19 4.18 -5.79 -6.01
CA VAL A 19 5.14 -5.71 -4.88
C VAL A 19 6.19 -6.83 -4.92
N THR A 20 5.82 -8.01 -5.40
CA THR A 20 6.75 -9.15 -5.51
C THR A 20 7.88 -8.88 -6.50
N ALA A 21 7.67 -8.02 -7.50
CA ALA A 21 8.71 -7.59 -8.44
C ALA A 21 9.77 -6.68 -7.78
N LEU A 22 9.47 -6.10 -6.61
CA LEU A 22 10.40 -5.28 -5.82
C LEU A 22 11.26 -6.11 -4.85
N GLY A 23 11.03 -7.43 -4.78
CA GLY A 23 11.80 -8.36 -3.95
C GLY A 23 11.12 -8.73 -2.62
N ALA A 24 11.71 -9.70 -1.93
CA ALA A 24 11.13 -10.30 -0.74
C ALA A 24 11.00 -9.31 0.43
N ASP A 25 11.99 -8.45 0.64
CA ASP A 25 11.99 -7.46 1.71
C ASP A 25 10.88 -6.42 1.51
N ALA A 26 10.69 -5.95 0.27
CA ALA A 26 9.60 -5.04 -0.08
C ALA A 26 8.22 -5.70 0.13
N ALA A 27 8.08 -6.96 -0.25
CA ALA A 27 6.85 -7.72 -0.02
C ALA A 27 6.56 -7.92 1.48
N ALA A 28 7.59 -8.19 2.29
CA ALA A 28 7.46 -8.34 3.74
C ALA A 28 7.08 -7.01 4.41
N LEU A 29 7.70 -5.91 4.00
CA LEU A 29 7.36 -4.56 4.46
C LEU A 29 5.92 -4.20 4.10
N PHE A 30 5.53 -4.38 2.83
CA PHE A 30 4.16 -4.10 2.39
C PHE A 30 3.12 -4.94 3.14
N ALA A 31 3.41 -6.20 3.42
CA ALA A 31 2.53 -7.04 4.23
C ALA A 31 2.42 -6.55 5.68
N LEU A 32 3.49 -5.97 6.24
CA LEU A 32 3.45 -5.34 7.56
C LEU A 32 2.61 -4.05 7.54
N GLU A 33 2.81 -3.19 6.55
CA GLU A 33 2.02 -1.97 6.34
C GLU A 33 0.53 -2.30 6.21
N GLY A 34 0.18 -3.31 5.41
CA GLY A 34 -1.19 -3.81 5.26
C GLY A 34 -1.82 -4.23 6.59
N ARG A 35 -1.08 -4.93 7.47
CA ARG A 35 -1.58 -5.27 8.81
C ARG A 35 -1.76 -4.04 9.70
N CYS A 36 -0.88 -3.06 9.60
CA CYS A 36 -1.03 -1.79 10.31
C CYS A 36 -2.28 -1.04 9.85
N THR A 37 -2.54 -0.99 8.54
CA THR A 37 -3.77 -0.43 7.97
C THR A 37 -5.00 -1.20 8.46
N ASP A 38 -4.95 -2.53 8.45
CA ASP A 38 -6.05 -3.38 8.94
C ASP A 38 -6.39 -3.08 10.41
N LEU A 39 -5.38 -2.90 11.27
CA LEU A 39 -5.60 -2.50 12.66
C LEU A 39 -6.14 -1.07 12.78
N TYR A 40 -5.65 -0.15 11.96
CA TYR A 40 -6.09 1.24 11.94
C TYR A 40 -7.57 1.37 11.59
N VAL A 41 -8.06 0.64 10.59
CA VAL A 41 -9.46 0.74 10.14
C VAL A 41 -10.46 0.20 11.16
N LEU A 42 -10.03 -0.65 12.12
CA LEU A 42 -10.87 -1.11 13.22
C LEU A 42 -11.22 0.01 14.22
N ALA A 43 -10.44 1.08 14.28
CA ALA A 43 -10.70 2.22 15.15
C ALA A 43 -11.72 3.22 14.57
N ARG A 44 -12.26 2.97 13.37
CA ARG A 44 -13.22 3.87 12.72
C ARG A 44 -14.59 3.82 13.42
N PRO A 45 -15.26 4.97 13.62
CA PRO A 45 -16.61 4.99 14.20
C PRO A 45 -17.66 4.30 13.32
N ASP A 46 -17.49 4.38 12.00
CA ASP A 46 -18.35 3.72 11.02
C ASP A 46 -17.75 2.35 10.63
N LEU A 47 -18.34 1.29 11.17
CA LEU A 47 -17.88 -0.09 10.97
C LEU A 47 -18.01 -0.58 9.52
N THR A 48 -18.82 0.09 8.69
CA THR A 48 -18.88 -0.25 7.25
C THR A 48 -17.55 0.06 6.56
N GLN A 49 -16.73 0.92 7.16
CA GLN A 49 -15.40 1.30 6.69
C GLN A 49 -14.26 0.51 7.37
N SER A 50 -14.57 -0.50 8.19
CA SER A 50 -13.58 -1.28 8.94
C SER A 50 -13.16 -2.58 8.26
N ALA A 51 -13.55 -2.80 7.01
CA ALA A 51 -13.16 -3.99 6.26
C ALA A 51 -11.63 -4.00 5.99
N PRO A 52 -10.94 -5.12 6.24
CA PRO A 52 -9.50 -5.23 6.02
C PRO A 52 -9.14 -5.31 4.52
N GLY A 53 -7.83 -5.21 4.23
CA GLY A 53 -7.25 -5.36 2.91
C GLY A 53 -7.39 -4.13 2.02
N GLN A 54 -7.55 -2.93 2.60
CA GLN A 54 -7.73 -1.70 1.84
C GLN A 54 -6.52 -1.40 0.95
N ASP A 55 -5.29 -1.67 1.42
CA ASP A 55 -4.06 -1.41 0.66
C ASP A 55 -3.98 -2.21 -0.65
N TYR A 56 -4.77 -3.28 -0.81
CA TYR A 56 -4.89 -4.04 -2.05
C TYR A 56 -6.06 -3.61 -2.94
N ARG A 57 -7.03 -2.86 -2.40
CA ARG A 57 -8.32 -2.55 -3.04
C ARG A 57 -8.48 -1.07 -3.41
N THR A 58 -7.80 -0.19 -2.68
CA THR A 58 -7.84 1.25 -2.94
C THR A 58 -6.85 1.61 -4.04
N THR A 59 -7.32 2.33 -5.05
CA THR A 59 -6.43 2.86 -6.09
C THR A 59 -5.74 4.13 -5.59
N PRO A 60 -4.45 4.34 -5.93
CA PRO A 60 -3.77 5.60 -5.63
C PRO A 60 -4.56 6.80 -6.14
N VAL A 61 -4.69 7.82 -5.30
CA VAL A 61 -5.39 9.06 -5.65
C VAL A 61 -4.50 9.91 -6.57
N MET A 62 -5.06 10.34 -7.70
CA MET A 62 -4.41 11.23 -8.67
C MET A 62 -5.15 12.57 -8.66
N ILE A 63 -4.43 13.67 -8.41
CA ILE A 63 -4.95 15.05 -8.36
C ILE A 63 -4.15 15.91 -9.32
#